data_AF-A0A661EZI7-F1
#
_entry.id   AF-A0A661EZI7-F1
#
_cell.length_a   1.000
_cell.length_b   1.000
_cell.length_c   1.000
_cell.angle_alpha   90.00
_cell.angle_beta   90.00
_cell.angle_gamma   90.00
#
_symmetry.space_group_name_H-M   'P 1'
#
loop_
_entity.id
_entity.type
_entity.pdbx_description
1 polymer ?
#
loop_
_entity_poly.entity_id
_entity_poly.type
_entity_poly.pdbx_seq_one_letter_code
_entity_poly.pdbx_strand_id
1 'polypeptide(L)'
;DAMPGGSELMGNAQKVVIDANWKLPIENVAGDGYHLGWAHAGAMSVSTSLGLSGLSVGNSDVDIDGGLSIAGLNGHSVLGSLDGEAGSGYGFYPDPQPALDYLSANRDSVIERLGEVRGKKFWGAQMNFTIYPNLHILPGLNWLRVYHPKGPNRYEQWTWAMAEKAMPQPLKDQILDNQIRTFGPAGLFDNDDGDNFEGITELGRGWKTRQQDVYANMALGPGHTRPDMPGIMSAGLVCEHNQRWMYRRWQDLMMAPQWSDVPDYQHEAEQVTEQQNKGVA
;
A
#
# COMPACT_ATOMS: atom_id res chain seq x y z
N ASP A 1 5.91 12.49 6.83
CA ASP A 1 5.90 12.78 8.28
C ASP A 1 4.94 13.89 8.65
N ALA A 2 3.98 13.59 9.54
CA ALA A 2 2.97 14.54 10.02
C ALA A 2 3.49 15.45 11.14
N MET A 3 4.28 14.91 12.07
CA MET A 3 4.88 15.66 13.18
C MET A 3 6.32 16.13 12.87
N PRO A 4 6.80 17.26 13.45
CA PRO A 4 8.11 17.83 13.12
C PRO A 4 9.32 16.91 13.39
N GLY A 5 9.22 16.03 14.39
CA GLY A 5 10.29 15.07 14.73
C GLY A 5 10.50 13.95 13.72
N GLY A 6 9.57 13.78 12.78
CA GLY A 6 9.60 12.71 11.79
C GLY A 6 9.23 11.34 12.35
N SER A 7 9.42 10.33 11.51
CA SER A 7 9.23 8.91 11.87
C SER A 7 10.55 8.26 12.28
N GLU A 8 10.46 7.16 13.03
CA GLU A 8 11.59 6.27 13.35
C GLU A 8 11.23 4.81 13.11
N LEU A 9 12.26 4.01 12.80
CA LEU A 9 12.16 2.56 12.73
C LEU A 9 12.52 1.97 14.08
N MET A 10 11.71 1.05 14.55
CA MET A 10 11.84 0.46 15.87
C MET A 10 12.57 -0.89 15.79
N GLY A 11 13.56 -1.07 16.67
CA GLY A 11 14.29 -2.32 16.81
C GLY A 11 15.10 -2.72 15.57
N ASN A 12 15.34 -4.03 15.45
CA ASN A 12 16.03 -4.63 14.32
C ASN A 12 15.05 -5.09 13.25
N ALA A 13 15.55 -5.24 12.02
CA ALA A 13 14.79 -5.83 10.93
C ALA A 13 14.38 -7.27 11.26
N GLN A 14 13.08 -7.56 11.15
CA GLN A 14 12.55 -8.91 11.11
C GLN A 14 12.75 -9.46 9.70
N LYS A 15 13.45 -10.60 9.58
CA LYS A 15 13.88 -11.13 8.27
C LYS A 15 13.24 -12.47 8.01
N VAL A 16 12.58 -12.59 6.86
CA VAL A 16 11.92 -13.82 6.41
C VAL A 16 12.31 -14.10 4.97
N VAL A 17 12.63 -15.35 4.67
CA VAL A 17 12.88 -15.82 3.30
C VAL A 17 11.61 -16.51 2.81
N ILE A 18 11.15 -16.15 1.62
CA ILE A 18 9.94 -16.69 0.99
C ILE A 18 10.30 -17.22 -0.41
N ASP A 19 9.79 -18.41 -0.75
CA ASP A 19 10.07 -19.10 -2.02
C ASP A 19 9.16 -18.61 -3.16
N ALA A 20 9.17 -17.30 -3.37
CA ALA A 20 8.37 -16.63 -4.38
C ALA A 20 9.16 -15.59 -5.18
N ASN A 21 8.62 -15.17 -6.33
CA ASN A 21 9.19 -14.07 -7.10
C ASN A 21 9.01 -12.73 -6.35
N TRP A 22 10.07 -11.93 -6.29
CA TRP A 22 10.08 -10.65 -5.57
C TRP A 22 9.06 -9.62 -6.07
N LYS A 23 8.55 -9.75 -7.30
CA LYS A 23 7.54 -8.82 -7.87
C LYS A 23 6.15 -8.98 -7.27
N LEU A 24 5.79 -10.19 -6.83
CA LEU A 24 4.45 -10.52 -6.29
C LEU A 24 4.10 -9.71 -5.04
N PRO A 25 4.95 -9.63 -4.00
CA PRO A 25 4.63 -8.78 -2.86
C PRO A 25 4.62 -7.28 -3.21
N ILE A 26 5.33 -6.87 -4.27
CA ILE A 26 5.34 -5.46 -4.69
C ILE A 26 4.01 -5.10 -5.34
N GLU A 27 3.51 -5.91 -6.28
CA GLU A 27 2.19 -5.66 -6.89
C GLU A 27 1.08 -5.70 -5.83
N ASN A 28 1.19 -6.60 -4.85
CA ASN A 28 0.25 -6.73 -3.74
C ASN A 28 0.14 -5.42 -2.97
N VAL A 29 1.26 -4.94 -2.44
CA VAL A 29 1.27 -3.72 -1.63
C VAL A 29 1.00 -2.48 -2.49
N ALA A 30 1.40 -2.47 -3.76
CA ALA A 30 1.22 -1.34 -4.64
C ALA A 30 -0.24 -1.02 -4.94
N GLY A 31 -1.13 -2.01 -5.00
CA GLY A 31 -2.51 -1.76 -5.42
C GLY A 31 -3.53 -2.87 -5.18
N ASP A 32 -3.18 -3.98 -4.55
CA ASP A 32 -4.12 -5.10 -4.39
C ASP A 32 -5.04 -4.86 -3.19
N GLY A 33 -6.05 -4.00 -3.35
CA GLY A 33 -7.14 -3.94 -2.37
C GLY A 33 -8.11 -5.13 -2.49
N TYR A 34 -8.04 -5.91 -3.56
CA TYR A 34 -9.00 -6.97 -3.86
C TYR A 34 -8.78 -8.21 -2.98
N HIS A 35 -7.51 -8.59 -2.73
CA HIS A 35 -7.20 -9.77 -1.90
C HIS A 35 -7.62 -9.56 -0.44
N LEU A 36 -7.65 -8.33 0.07
CA LEU A 36 -7.81 -8.03 1.49
C LEU A 36 -9.06 -8.70 2.10
N GLY A 37 -10.22 -8.55 1.46
CA GLY A 37 -11.47 -9.14 1.95
C GLY A 37 -11.51 -10.67 1.82
N TRP A 38 -10.67 -11.27 0.97
CA TRP A 38 -10.70 -12.70 0.68
C TRP A 38 -9.57 -13.48 1.36
N ALA A 39 -8.32 -13.14 1.04
CA ALA A 39 -7.12 -13.76 1.60
C ALA A 39 -7.07 -13.61 3.12
N HIS A 40 -7.41 -12.42 3.63
CA HIS A 40 -7.34 -12.14 5.06
C HIS A 40 -8.66 -12.32 5.81
N ALA A 41 -9.68 -12.93 5.19
CA ALA A 41 -11.00 -13.10 5.81
C ALA A 41 -10.90 -13.77 7.19
N GLY A 42 -10.04 -14.79 7.31
CA GLY A 42 -9.76 -15.49 8.56
C GLY A 42 -9.13 -14.57 9.61
N ALA A 43 -8.02 -13.91 9.27
CA ALA A 43 -7.34 -12.97 10.16
C ALA A 43 -8.26 -11.83 10.62
N MET A 44 -8.95 -11.19 9.67
CA MET A 44 -9.88 -10.08 9.94
C MET A 44 -11.02 -10.50 10.87
N SER A 45 -11.52 -11.73 10.79
CA SER A 45 -12.61 -12.21 11.67
C SER A 45 -12.24 -12.24 13.15
N VAL A 46 -10.94 -12.27 13.48
CA VAL A 46 -10.45 -12.36 14.87
C VAL A 46 -9.61 -11.16 15.32
N SER A 47 -9.18 -10.29 14.40
CA SER A 47 -8.29 -9.16 14.70
C SER A 47 -8.89 -7.77 14.49
N THR A 48 -10.08 -7.66 13.91
CA THR A 48 -10.70 -6.37 13.60
C THR A 48 -11.39 -5.78 14.83
N SER A 49 -10.99 -4.58 15.26
CA SER A 49 -11.59 -3.82 16.36
C SER A 49 -12.40 -2.60 15.89
N LEU A 50 -12.17 -2.13 14.67
CA LEU A 50 -12.95 -1.07 13.99
C LEU A 50 -13.24 -1.50 12.55
N GLY A 51 -14.37 -1.08 11.98
CA GLY A 51 -14.61 -1.23 10.56
C GLY A 51 -13.59 -0.42 9.75
N LEU A 52 -13.11 -0.99 8.64
CA LEU A 52 -12.26 -0.28 7.68
C LEU A 52 -13.16 0.19 6.52
N SER A 53 -13.18 1.49 6.21
CA SER A 53 -13.99 1.99 5.10
C SER A 53 -13.50 1.37 3.78
N GLY A 54 -14.42 1.00 2.89
CA GLY A 54 -14.05 0.41 1.60
C GLY A 54 -13.77 -1.08 1.60
N LEU A 55 -13.78 -1.76 2.75
CA LEU A 55 -13.44 -3.17 2.85
C LEU A 55 -14.46 -3.96 3.67
N SER A 56 -14.96 -5.04 3.06
CA SER A 56 -15.82 -6.03 3.71
C SER A 56 -15.18 -7.41 3.64
N VAL A 57 -15.36 -8.19 4.70
CA VAL A 57 -14.98 -9.60 4.68
C VAL A 57 -15.74 -10.31 3.56
N GLY A 58 -15.02 -11.03 2.72
CA GLY A 58 -15.53 -11.73 1.55
C GLY A 58 -15.80 -10.86 0.32
N ASN A 59 -15.39 -9.58 0.31
CA ASN A 59 -15.70 -8.63 -0.78
C ASN A 59 -17.20 -8.54 -1.10
N SER A 60 -18.05 -8.63 -0.06
CA SER A 60 -19.51 -8.61 -0.19
C SER A 60 -20.09 -7.22 -0.45
N ASP A 61 -19.31 -6.18 -0.13
CA ASP A 61 -19.54 -4.77 -0.45
C ASP A 61 -18.19 -4.03 -0.61
N VAL A 62 -18.13 -3.04 -1.51
CA VAL A 62 -16.93 -2.22 -1.77
C VAL A 62 -17.36 -0.76 -1.91
N ASP A 63 -16.90 0.07 -0.97
CA ASP A 63 -17.05 1.53 -1.08
C ASP A 63 -15.92 2.11 -1.94
N ILE A 64 -16.26 2.44 -3.18
CA ILE A 64 -15.35 3.02 -4.18
C ILE A 64 -14.94 4.46 -3.78
N ASP A 65 -15.77 5.17 -3.04
CA ASP A 65 -15.51 6.55 -2.60
C ASP A 65 -14.61 6.59 -1.35
N GLY A 66 -14.58 5.49 -0.59
CA GLY A 66 -13.82 5.32 0.64
C GLY A 66 -12.30 5.18 0.47
N GLY A 67 -11.79 5.04 -0.77
CA GLY A 67 -10.36 4.92 -1.02
C GLY A 67 -9.93 5.31 -2.42
N LEU A 68 -8.63 5.26 -2.66
CA LEU A 68 -8.03 5.67 -3.93
C LEU A 68 -6.76 4.92 -4.25
N SER A 69 -6.47 4.87 -5.56
CA SER A 69 -5.23 4.36 -6.12
C SER A 69 -4.55 5.45 -6.95
N ILE A 70 -3.32 5.81 -6.60
CA ILE A 70 -2.48 6.79 -7.31
C ILE A 70 -1.26 6.09 -7.90
N ALA A 71 -1.02 6.33 -9.18
CA ALA A 71 0.18 5.91 -9.89
C ALA A 71 0.61 6.98 -10.91
N GLY A 72 1.31 6.59 -11.99
CA GLY A 72 1.91 7.54 -12.93
C GLY A 72 3.11 8.29 -12.35
N LEU A 73 3.71 7.80 -11.26
CA LEU A 73 4.81 8.43 -10.55
C LEU A 73 6.12 7.64 -10.77
N ASN A 74 6.48 7.35 -12.02
CA ASN A 74 7.69 6.57 -12.35
C ASN A 74 7.78 5.20 -11.65
N GLY A 75 6.64 4.53 -11.52
CA GLY A 75 6.49 3.24 -10.83
C GLY A 75 6.18 3.35 -9.35
N HIS A 76 6.38 4.51 -8.72
CA HIS A 76 5.89 4.76 -7.37
C HIS A 76 4.35 4.78 -7.36
N SER A 77 3.76 4.33 -6.26
CA SER A 77 2.30 4.30 -6.12
C SER A 77 1.85 4.56 -4.70
N VAL A 78 0.58 4.93 -4.57
CA VAL A 78 -0.14 5.02 -3.30
C VAL A 78 -1.46 4.27 -3.46
N LEU A 79 -1.74 3.37 -2.54
CA LEU A 79 -3.07 2.81 -2.31
C LEU A 79 -3.49 3.28 -0.93
N GLY A 80 -4.69 3.82 -0.72
CA GLY A 80 -5.05 4.25 0.62
C GLY A 80 -6.51 4.52 0.81
N SER A 81 -6.97 4.28 2.04
CA SER A 81 -8.30 4.67 2.49
C SER A 81 -8.32 6.18 2.79
N LEU A 82 -9.51 6.80 2.73
CA LEU A 82 -9.73 8.24 2.94
C LEU A 82 -10.40 8.56 4.28
N ASP A 83 -10.21 7.70 5.27
CA ASP A 83 -10.95 7.63 6.52
C ASP A 83 -10.04 7.84 7.75
N GLY A 84 -9.12 8.80 7.66
CA GLY A 84 -8.16 9.15 8.72
C GLY A 84 -8.70 9.55 10.10
N GLU A 85 -10.00 9.38 10.37
CA GLU A 85 -10.65 9.46 11.70
C GLU A 85 -11.52 8.25 12.03
N ALA A 86 -12.10 7.58 11.02
CA ALA A 86 -13.17 6.59 11.20
C ALA A 86 -12.78 5.15 10.83
N GLY A 87 -11.73 4.95 10.02
CA GLY A 87 -11.21 3.63 9.64
C GLY A 87 -9.69 3.68 9.51
N SER A 88 -9.08 4.06 10.61
CA SER A 88 -7.64 4.05 10.72
C SER A 88 -7.08 2.64 10.53
N GLY A 89 -5.86 2.49 9.98
CA GLY A 89 -5.11 1.24 10.06
C GLY A 89 -4.91 0.73 11.50
N TYR A 90 -5.16 1.59 12.50
CA TYR A 90 -5.29 1.20 13.91
C TYR A 90 -6.48 0.26 14.20
N GLY A 91 -7.44 0.09 13.28
CA GLY A 91 -8.58 -0.83 13.42
C GLY A 91 -8.21 -2.32 13.49
N PHE A 92 -6.95 -2.66 13.25
CA PHE A 92 -6.41 -4.02 13.43
C PHE A 92 -5.65 -4.19 14.76
N TYR A 93 -5.66 -3.18 15.61
CA TYR A 93 -5.04 -3.22 16.92
C TYR A 93 -6.04 -3.78 17.94
N PRO A 94 -5.58 -4.54 18.94
CA PRO A 94 -6.47 -5.07 19.98
C PRO A 94 -7.21 -3.96 20.73
N ASP A 95 -6.53 -2.84 20.96
CA ASP A 95 -7.10 -1.61 21.50
C ASP A 95 -6.60 -0.40 20.67
N PRO A 96 -7.45 0.18 19.81
CA PRO A 96 -7.08 1.33 18.99
C PRO A 96 -7.09 2.66 19.76
N GLN A 97 -7.70 2.71 20.96
CA GLN A 97 -7.99 3.98 21.63
C GLN A 97 -6.74 4.85 21.90
N PRO A 98 -5.60 4.31 22.36
CA PRO A 98 -4.40 5.13 22.59
C PRO A 98 -3.89 5.82 21.32
N ALA A 99 -4.01 5.15 20.18
CA ALA A 99 -3.62 5.72 18.89
C ALA A 99 -4.62 6.79 18.43
N LEU A 100 -5.93 6.53 18.57
CA LEU A 100 -6.99 7.49 18.25
C LEU A 100 -6.90 8.76 19.10
N ASP A 101 -6.63 8.61 20.40
CA ASP A 101 -6.43 9.74 21.32
C ASP A 101 -5.23 10.60 20.90
N TYR A 102 -4.11 9.96 20.54
CA TYR A 102 -2.93 10.66 20.02
C TYR A 102 -3.23 11.39 18.71
N LEU A 103 -3.94 10.75 17.78
CA LEU A 103 -4.36 11.37 16.53
C LEU A 103 -5.25 12.59 16.80
N SER A 104 -6.28 12.44 17.62
CA SER A 104 -7.21 13.53 17.96
C SER A 104 -6.49 14.71 18.61
N ALA A 105 -5.62 14.45 19.59
CA ALA A 105 -4.91 15.49 20.34
C ALA A 105 -3.94 16.33 19.49
N ASN A 106 -3.43 15.79 18.37
CA ASN A 106 -2.44 16.47 17.54
C ASN A 106 -2.97 16.86 16.14
N ARG A 107 -4.25 16.57 15.84
CA ARG A 107 -4.84 16.77 14.51
C ARG A 107 -4.77 18.21 14.03
N ASP A 108 -5.07 19.17 14.90
CA ASP A 108 -5.03 20.59 14.55
C ASP A 108 -3.61 21.03 14.14
N SER A 109 -2.58 20.54 14.84
CA SER A 109 -1.17 20.82 14.48
C SER A 109 -0.79 20.20 13.13
N VAL A 110 -1.30 19.01 12.81
CA VAL A 110 -1.07 18.38 11.51
C VAL A 110 -1.80 19.13 10.39
N ILE A 111 -3.02 19.60 10.64
CA ILE A 111 -3.78 20.43 9.68
C ILE A 111 -3.07 21.76 9.43
N GLU A 112 -2.59 22.43 10.48
CA GLU A 112 -1.84 23.68 10.36
C GLU A 112 -0.59 23.50 9.49
N ARG A 113 0.12 22.38 9.65
CA ARG A 113 1.35 22.11 8.93
C ARG A 113 1.15 21.60 7.51
N LEU A 114 0.20 20.70 7.30
CA LEU A 114 0.07 19.91 6.07
C LEU A 114 -1.22 20.17 5.28
N GLY A 115 -2.13 21.00 5.82
CA GLY A 115 -3.41 21.31 5.23
C GLY A 115 -4.51 20.30 5.57
N GLU A 116 -5.75 20.67 5.28
CA GLU A 116 -6.92 19.90 5.69
C GLU A 116 -6.97 18.48 5.14
N VAL A 117 -6.62 18.27 3.86
CA VAL A 117 -6.68 16.94 3.24
C VAL A 117 -5.73 15.97 3.91
N ARG A 118 -4.46 16.38 4.11
CA ARG A 118 -3.42 15.52 4.69
C ARG A 118 -3.57 15.31 6.18
N GLY A 119 -4.08 16.31 6.90
CA GLY A 119 -4.66 16.13 8.23
C GLY A 119 -5.86 15.21 8.09
N LYS A 120 -7.06 15.76 8.05
CA LYS A 120 -8.34 15.20 7.57
C LYS A 120 -8.40 13.71 7.23
N LYS A 121 -7.78 13.38 6.09
CA LYS A 121 -8.05 12.16 5.33
C LYS A 121 -6.92 11.15 5.37
N PHE A 122 -5.67 11.61 5.41
CA PHE A 122 -4.51 10.73 5.26
C PHE A 122 -3.83 10.39 6.57
N TRP A 123 -3.62 11.37 7.43
CA TRP A 123 -2.95 11.09 8.69
C TRP A 123 -3.86 10.26 9.59
N GLY A 124 -3.39 9.07 9.95
CA GLY A 124 -4.17 8.06 10.65
C GLY A 124 -4.87 7.05 9.73
N ALA A 125 -5.01 7.29 8.43
CA ALA A 125 -5.62 6.31 7.52
C ALA A 125 -4.69 5.12 7.25
N GLN A 126 -5.25 4.03 6.71
CA GLN A 126 -4.46 2.94 6.16
C GLN A 126 -3.96 3.32 4.77
N MET A 127 -2.65 3.50 4.63
CA MET A 127 -2.03 3.87 3.36
C MET A 127 -0.88 2.92 3.04
N ASN A 128 -0.74 2.57 1.78
CA ASN A 128 0.35 1.77 1.25
C ASN A 128 1.13 2.65 0.26
N PHE A 129 2.35 3.01 0.64
CA PHE A 129 3.27 3.69 -0.25
C PHE A 129 4.22 2.67 -0.86
N THR A 130 4.34 2.68 -2.18
CA THR A 130 5.35 1.90 -2.90
C THR A 130 6.40 2.82 -3.49
N ILE A 131 7.61 2.69 -2.99
CA ILE A 131 8.81 3.29 -3.57
C ILE A 131 9.46 2.21 -4.44
N TYR A 132 9.06 2.21 -5.72
CA TYR A 132 9.63 1.34 -6.74
C TYR A 132 11.18 1.36 -6.73
N PRO A 133 11.85 0.19 -6.84
CA PRO A 133 11.25 -1.10 -7.17
C PRO A 133 10.69 -1.89 -5.98
N ASN A 134 11.21 -1.76 -4.76
CA ASN A 134 11.01 -2.79 -3.74
C ASN A 134 10.97 -2.29 -2.28
N LEU A 135 10.75 -0.99 -2.06
CA LEU A 135 10.59 -0.40 -0.73
C LEU A 135 9.13 0.00 -0.51
N HIS A 136 8.56 -0.41 0.62
CA HIS A 136 7.16 -0.17 0.95
C HIS A 136 7.01 0.39 2.35
N ILE A 137 6.00 1.23 2.53
CA ILE A 137 5.70 1.91 3.79
C ILE A 137 4.20 1.86 4.01
N LEU A 138 3.76 1.30 5.13
CA LEU A 138 2.35 1.26 5.52
C LEU A 138 2.10 2.03 6.83
N PRO A 139 1.78 3.33 6.78
CA PRO A 139 1.20 4.03 7.92
C PRO A 139 -0.18 3.46 8.29
N GLY A 140 -0.49 3.40 9.59
CA GLY A 140 -1.69 2.75 10.14
C GLY A 140 -1.34 1.38 10.71
N LEU A 141 -1.08 0.40 9.85
CA LEU A 141 -0.46 -0.88 10.24
C LEU A 141 1.02 -0.76 10.65
N ASN A 142 1.62 0.40 10.38
CA ASN A 142 2.86 0.91 10.94
C ASN A 142 4.09 0.04 10.70
N TRP A 143 4.35 -0.29 9.44
CA TRP A 143 5.58 -0.96 9.04
C TRP A 143 6.26 -0.35 7.83
N LEU A 144 7.58 -0.54 7.76
CA LEU A 144 8.40 -0.31 6.57
C LEU A 144 9.02 -1.65 6.17
N ARG A 145 9.00 -1.97 4.87
CA ARG A 145 9.49 -3.23 4.34
C ARG A 145 10.33 -3.07 3.08
N VAL A 146 11.40 -3.85 2.97
CA VAL A 146 12.19 -3.99 1.75
C VAL A 146 12.21 -5.45 1.31
N TYR A 147 11.93 -5.70 0.03
CA TYR A 147 11.98 -7.04 -0.56
C TYR A 147 13.30 -7.25 -1.31
N HIS A 148 14.22 -8.02 -0.75
CA HIS A 148 15.53 -8.29 -1.35
C HIS A 148 15.47 -9.51 -2.28
N PRO A 149 15.61 -9.36 -3.61
CA PRO A 149 15.56 -10.51 -4.52
C PRO A 149 16.74 -11.45 -4.30
N LYS A 150 16.48 -12.76 -4.22
CA LYS A 150 17.48 -13.84 -4.12
C LYS A 150 17.37 -14.78 -5.31
N GLY A 151 17.26 -14.20 -6.51
CA GLY A 151 16.96 -14.89 -7.76
C GLY A 151 15.49 -14.76 -8.15
N PRO A 152 15.04 -15.49 -9.19
CA PRO A 152 13.69 -15.35 -9.72
C PRO A 152 12.60 -16.02 -8.86
N ASN A 153 12.95 -16.94 -7.97
CA ASN A 153 11.98 -17.76 -7.21
C ASN A 153 12.16 -17.65 -5.70
N ARG A 154 12.87 -16.62 -5.24
CA ARG A 154 13.12 -16.40 -3.82
C ARG A 154 13.38 -14.93 -3.55
N TYR A 155 12.88 -14.43 -2.44
CA TYR A 155 13.29 -13.15 -1.88
C TYR A 155 13.46 -13.25 -0.36
N GLU A 156 14.13 -12.26 0.23
CA GLU A 156 14.16 -12.06 1.67
C GLU A 156 13.53 -10.71 1.98
N GLN A 157 12.43 -10.70 2.74
CA GLN A 157 11.82 -9.47 3.21
C GLN A 157 12.42 -9.04 4.53
N TRP A 158 12.71 -7.75 4.64
CA TRP A 158 13.14 -7.11 5.89
C TRP A 158 12.04 -6.14 6.31
N THR A 159 11.44 -6.38 7.46
CA THR A 159 10.34 -5.57 8.01
C THR A 159 10.77 -4.90 9.31
N TRP A 160 10.46 -3.62 9.44
CA TRP A 160 10.56 -2.86 10.67
C TRP A 160 9.19 -2.32 11.05
N ALA A 161 8.89 -2.29 12.35
CA ALA A 161 7.83 -1.42 12.83
C ALA A 161 8.29 0.04 12.74
N MET A 162 7.35 0.94 12.46
CA MET A 162 7.62 2.37 12.37
C MET A 162 6.63 3.17 13.21
N ALA A 163 7.09 4.25 13.83
CA ALA A 163 6.24 5.15 14.61
C ALA A 163 6.73 6.59 14.45
N GLU A 164 5.90 7.56 14.80
CA GLU A 164 6.36 8.95 14.91
C GLU A 164 7.24 9.11 16.16
N LYS A 165 8.35 9.85 16.05
CA LYS A 165 9.25 10.06 17.19
C LYS A 165 8.57 10.73 18.38
N ALA A 166 7.56 11.56 18.11
CA ALA A 166 6.79 12.28 19.11
C ALA A 166 5.77 11.41 19.86
N MET A 167 5.48 10.18 19.40
CA MET A 167 4.56 9.29 20.10
C MET A 167 5.10 8.91 21.48
N PRO A 168 4.23 8.79 22.51
CA PRO A 168 4.62 8.25 23.80
C PRO A 168 5.19 6.83 23.67
N GLN A 169 6.17 6.49 24.51
CA GLN A 169 6.78 5.15 24.47
C GLN A 169 5.77 4.00 24.59
N PRO A 170 4.73 4.05 25.46
CA PRO A 170 3.74 2.98 25.51
C PRO A 170 2.97 2.76 24.20
N LEU A 171 2.74 3.83 23.42
CA LEU A 171 2.10 3.73 22.11
C LEU A 171 3.06 3.13 21.08
N LYS A 172 4.35 3.48 21.14
CA LYS A 172 5.39 2.86 20.30
C LYS A 172 5.52 1.36 20.57
N ASP A 173 5.48 0.96 21.85
CA ASP A 173 5.52 -0.44 22.26
C ASP A 173 4.28 -1.18 21.72
N GLN A 174 3.09 -0.60 21.84
CA GLN A 174 1.85 -1.15 21.26
C GLN A 174 1.94 -1.31 19.73
N ILE A 175 2.52 -0.33 19.02
CA ILE A 175 2.74 -0.39 17.58
C ILE A 175 3.69 -1.52 17.22
N LEU A 176 4.80 -1.67 17.95
CA LEU A 176 5.75 -2.76 17.72
C LEU A 176 5.09 -4.13 17.93
N ASP A 177 4.37 -4.30 19.03
CA ASP A 177 3.66 -5.56 19.33
C ASP A 177 2.62 -5.89 18.26
N ASN A 178 1.83 -4.89 17.84
CA ASN A 178 0.82 -5.10 16.81
C ASN A 178 1.45 -5.40 15.45
N GLN A 179 2.51 -4.70 15.06
CA GLN A 179 3.22 -4.96 13.81
C GLN A 179 3.79 -6.38 13.79
N ILE A 180 4.41 -6.85 14.88
CA ILE A 180 4.92 -8.23 14.97
C ILE A 180 3.77 -9.24 14.85
N ARG A 181 2.66 -8.98 15.55
CA ARG A 181 1.46 -9.85 15.54
C ARG A 181 0.84 -9.97 14.15
N THR A 182 0.86 -8.91 13.36
CA THR A 182 0.14 -8.83 12.07
C THR A 182 1.04 -9.11 10.87
N PHE A 183 2.23 -8.54 10.84
CA PHE A 183 3.17 -8.53 9.71
C PHE A 183 4.62 -8.91 10.10
N GLY A 184 4.80 -9.56 11.26
CA GLY A 184 6.08 -10.15 11.64
C GLY A 184 6.31 -11.55 11.05
N PRO A 185 7.40 -12.25 11.41
CA PRO A 185 7.73 -13.58 10.88
C PRO A 185 6.67 -14.66 11.11
N ALA A 186 5.81 -14.47 12.11
CA ALA A 186 4.65 -15.31 12.39
C ALA A 186 3.35 -14.48 12.38
N GLY A 187 3.32 -13.41 11.57
CA GLY A 187 2.22 -12.44 11.53
C GLY A 187 0.96 -13.03 10.92
N LEU A 188 -0.20 -12.68 11.47
CA LEU A 188 -1.50 -13.20 11.00
C LEU A 188 -1.73 -12.99 9.49
N PHE A 189 -1.44 -11.79 8.99
CA PHE A 189 -1.71 -11.41 7.60
C PHE A 189 -0.61 -11.88 6.65
N ASP A 190 0.66 -11.77 7.07
CA ASP A 190 1.83 -12.14 6.25
C ASP A 190 1.84 -13.64 5.87
N ASN A 191 1.27 -14.51 6.72
CA ASN A 191 1.16 -15.94 6.42
C ASN A 191 0.12 -16.22 5.32
N ASP A 192 -1.02 -15.53 5.32
CA ASP A 192 -2.04 -15.66 4.26
C ASP A 192 -1.45 -15.28 2.88
N ASP A 193 -0.65 -14.22 2.86
CA ASP A 193 0.03 -13.73 1.66
C ASP A 193 1.13 -14.67 1.16
N GLY A 194 1.89 -15.28 2.08
CA GLY A 194 2.96 -16.21 1.76
C GLY A 194 2.49 -17.36 0.87
N ASP A 195 1.39 -18.01 1.24
CA ASP A 195 0.80 -19.11 0.47
C ASP A 195 0.39 -18.68 -0.95
N ASN A 196 -0.17 -17.46 -1.09
CA ASN A 196 -0.52 -16.91 -2.40
C ASN A 196 0.72 -16.71 -3.27
N PHE A 197 1.77 -16.10 -2.73
CA PHE A 197 2.98 -15.78 -3.50
C PHE A 197 3.75 -17.03 -3.92
N GLU A 198 3.89 -18.00 -3.02
CA GLU A 198 4.55 -19.27 -3.32
C GLU A 198 3.72 -20.08 -4.35
N GLY A 199 2.39 -20.13 -4.17
CA GLY A 199 1.48 -20.77 -5.11
C GLY A 199 1.56 -20.20 -6.52
N ILE A 200 1.51 -18.86 -6.67
CA ILE A 200 1.65 -18.19 -7.97
C ILE A 200 3.02 -18.51 -8.61
N THR A 201 4.10 -18.44 -7.81
CA THR A 201 5.45 -18.69 -8.31
C THR A 201 5.61 -20.13 -8.78
N GLU A 202 5.16 -21.11 -7.99
CA GLU A 202 5.26 -22.53 -8.32
C GLU A 202 4.43 -22.88 -9.57
N LEU A 203 3.18 -22.41 -9.64
CA LEU A 203 2.32 -22.60 -10.82
C LEU A 203 2.94 -21.96 -12.07
N GLY A 204 3.59 -20.82 -11.92
CA GLY A 204 4.33 -20.11 -12.98
C GLY A 204 5.51 -20.89 -13.57
N ARG A 205 5.95 -22.00 -12.96
CA ARG A 205 7.02 -22.85 -13.51
C ARG A 205 6.53 -23.85 -14.55
N GLY A 206 5.24 -24.16 -14.54
CA GLY A 206 4.62 -25.11 -15.46
C GLY A 206 4.82 -24.69 -16.92
N TRP A 207 5.20 -25.64 -17.79
CA TRP A 207 5.51 -25.32 -19.19
C TRP A 207 4.32 -24.65 -19.92
N LYS A 208 3.10 -25.11 -19.67
CA LYS A 208 1.88 -24.50 -20.24
C LYS A 208 1.50 -23.19 -19.53
N THR A 209 1.53 -23.19 -18.20
CA THR A 209 1.09 -22.07 -17.38
C THR A 209 1.93 -20.82 -17.61
N ARG A 210 3.26 -20.95 -17.73
CA ARG A 210 4.18 -19.81 -17.93
C ARG A 210 4.03 -19.09 -19.27
N GLN A 211 3.22 -19.62 -20.18
CA GLN A 211 2.92 -19.04 -21.50
C GLN A 211 1.54 -18.37 -21.51
N GLN A 212 0.82 -18.38 -20.40
CA GLN A 212 -0.47 -17.70 -20.27
C GLN A 212 -0.25 -16.24 -19.89
N ASP A 213 -1.19 -15.39 -20.30
CA ASP A 213 -1.23 -14.00 -19.88
C ASP A 213 -1.74 -13.90 -18.44
N VAL A 214 -1.16 -12.97 -17.68
CA VAL A 214 -1.71 -12.51 -16.39
C VAL A 214 -2.52 -11.26 -16.68
N TYR A 215 -3.79 -11.25 -16.27
CA TYR A 215 -4.69 -10.14 -16.52
C TYR A 215 -4.64 -9.12 -15.38
N ALA A 216 -4.48 -7.83 -15.73
CA ALA A 216 -4.53 -6.69 -14.81
C ALA A 216 -5.55 -5.63 -15.30
N ASN A 217 -6.77 -6.08 -15.62
CA ASN A 217 -7.81 -5.31 -16.32
C ASN A 217 -8.92 -4.76 -15.41
N MET A 218 -8.87 -4.98 -14.10
CA MET A 218 -9.87 -4.51 -13.15
C MET A 218 -9.88 -2.99 -13.09
N ALA A 219 -11.10 -2.43 -13.17
CA ALA A 219 -11.36 -1.00 -13.32
C ALA A 219 -10.51 -0.36 -14.43
N LEU A 220 -10.45 -1.01 -15.60
CA LEU A 220 -9.85 -0.40 -16.78
C LEU A 220 -10.69 0.80 -17.22
N GLY A 221 -10.04 1.95 -17.36
CA GLY A 221 -10.68 3.19 -17.76
C GLY A 221 -9.67 4.33 -17.78
N PRO A 222 -10.07 5.51 -18.27
CA PRO A 222 -9.22 6.69 -18.16
C PRO A 222 -9.03 7.00 -16.67
N GLY A 223 -7.78 7.06 -16.23
CA GLY A 223 -7.47 7.63 -14.92
C GLY A 223 -7.86 9.10 -14.87
N HIS A 224 -7.93 9.66 -13.67
CA HIS A 224 -8.22 11.07 -13.46
C HIS A 224 -7.17 11.76 -12.59
N THR A 225 -7.17 13.09 -12.61
CA THR A 225 -6.28 13.88 -11.75
C THR A 225 -7.11 14.72 -10.78
N ARG A 226 -6.53 15.06 -9.64
CA ARG A 226 -7.11 16.03 -8.70
C ARG A 226 -6.07 17.11 -8.34
N PRO A 227 -6.47 18.38 -8.18
CA PRO A 227 -5.52 19.45 -7.85
C PRO A 227 -4.77 19.26 -6.52
N ASP A 228 -5.35 18.51 -5.58
CA ASP A 228 -4.79 18.27 -4.25
C ASP A 228 -3.95 16.98 -4.16
N MET A 229 -3.84 16.22 -5.25
CA MET A 229 -3.16 14.92 -5.31
C MET A 229 -2.14 14.85 -6.44
N PRO A 230 -0.99 14.18 -6.24
CA PRO A 230 -0.06 13.93 -7.32
C PRO A 230 -0.54 12.75 -8.20
N GLY A 231 0.01 12.66 -9.40
CA GLY A 231 -0.11 11.48 -10.26
C GLY A 231 -1.49 11.27 -10.86
N ILE A 232 -1.70 10.06 -11.37
CA ILE A 232 -2.92 9.65 -12.06
C ILE A 232 -3.68 8.69 -11.15
N MET A 233 -4.96 8.96 -10.97
CA MET A 233 -5.81 8.33 -9.99
C MET A 233 -6.83 7.37 -10.61
N SER A 234 -7.15 6.33 -9.88
CA SER A 234 -8.36 5.51 -10.03
C SER A 234 -9.14 5.54 -8.72
N ALA A 235 -10.46 5.41 -8.82
CA ALA A 235 -11.33 5.38 -7.66
C ALA A 235 -11.29 4.01 -6.97
N GLY A 236 -11.42 4.00 -5.65
CA GLY A 236 -11.50 2.80 -4.83
C GLY A 236 -10.16 2.13 -4.54
N LEU A 237 -10.22 1.20 -3.58
CA LEU A 237 -9.13 0.31 -3.21
C LEU A 237 -9.08 -0.95 -4.09
N VAL A 238 -10.23 -1.40 -4.58
CA VAL A 238 -10.38 -2.62 -5.37
C VAL A 238 -10.25 -2.27 -6.86
N CYS A 239 -9.01 -2.14 -7.33
CA CYS A 239 -8.69 -1.99 -8.75
C CYS A 239 -7.27 -2.46 -9.05
N GLU A 240 -6.92 -2.53 -10.34
CA GLU A 240 -5.57 -2.92 -10.78
C GLU A 240 -4.81 -1.73 -11.41
N HIS A 241 -5.18 -0.50 -11.03
CA HIS A 241 -4.59 0.72 -11.60
C HIS A 241 -3.09 0.81 -11.31
N ASN A 242 -2.68 0.61 -10.07
CA ASN A 242 -1.30 0.76 -9.67
C ASN A 242 -0.41 -0.37 -10.24
N GLN A 243 -0.93 -1.59 -10.32
CA GLN A 243 -0.26 -2.77 -10.90
C GLN A 243 0.06 -2.52 -12.37
N ARG A 244 -0.88 -1.97 -13.16
CA ARG A 244 -0.62 -1.61 -14.57
C ARG A 244 0.55 -0.64 -14.72
N TRP A 245 0.61 0.39 -13.88
CA TRP A 245 1.73 1.36 -13.90
C TRP A 245 3.05 0.77 -13.41
N MET A 246 3.01 -0.11 -12.40
CA MET A 246 4.17 -0.83 -11.88
C MET A 246 4.78 -1.73 -12.97
N TYR A 247 3.96 -2.52 -13.66
CA TYR A 247 4.42 -3.38 -14.76
C TYR A 247 4.83 -2.59 -16.01
N ARG A 248 4.17 -1.48 -16.32
CA ARG A 248 4.60 -0.55 -17.37
C ARG A 248 5.99 -0.02 -17.09
N ARG A 249 6.24 0.50 -15.88
CA ARG A 249 7.57 0.98 -15.47
C ARG A 249 8.61 -0.14 -15.50
N TRP A 250 8.25 -1.34 -15.05
CA TRP A 250 9.14 -2.50 -15.13
C TRP A 250 9.52 -2.81 -16.59
N GLN A 251 8.54 -2.85 -17.51
CA GLN A 251 8.79 -3.11 -18.93
C GLN A 251 9.67 -2.02 -19.55
N ASP A 252 9.39 -0.75 -19.26
CA ASP A 252 10.19 0.38 -19.73
C ASP A 252 11.67 0.24 -19.34
N LEU A 253 11.94 -0.09 -18.08
CA LEU A 253 13.29 -0.29 -17.55
C LEU A 253 13.97 -1.52 -18.15
N MET A 254 13.22 -2.58 -18.45
CA MET A 254 13.77 -3.81 -19.05
C MET A 254 14.07 -3.64 -20.54
N MET A 255 13.35 -2.76 -21.23
CA MET A 255 13.48 -2.54 -22.67
C MET A 255 14.45 -1.40 -23.02
N ALA A 256 14.63 -0.44 -22.13
CA ALA A 256 15.53 0.69 -22.32
C ALA A 256 17.01 0.26 -22.18
N PRO A 257 17.86 0.47 -23.22
CA PRO A 257 19.29 0.15 -23.13
C PRO A 257 20.06 1.04 -22.14
N GLN A 258 19.54 2.24 -21.88
CA GLN A 258 20.16 3.25 -21.02
C GLN A 258 19.09 4.15 -20.39
N TRP A 259 19.44 4.81 -19.29
CA TRP A 259 18.50 5.62 -18.49
C TRP A 259 17.79 6.73 -19.25
N SER A 260 18.47 7.38 -20.21
CA SER A 260 17.87 8.45 -21.02
C SER A 260 16.73 7.98 -21.93
N ASP A 261 16.65 6.69 -22.19
CA ASP A 261 15.64 6.10 -23.07
C ASP A 261 14.41 5.62 -22.29
N VAL A 262 14.50 5.63 -20.94
CA VAL A 262 13.38 5.25 -20.07
C VAL A 262 12.36 6.40 -20.08
N PRO A 263 11.09 6.16 -20.44
CA PRO A 263 10.03 7.16 -20.33
C PRO A 263 9.96 7.77 -18.94
N ASP A 264 9.72 9.07 -18.88
CA ASP A 264 9.48 9.81 -17.64
C ASP A 264 8.01 10.22 -17.55
N TYR A 265 7.38 9.84 -16.44
CA TYR A 265 5.97 10.08 -16.17
C TYR A 265 5.72 11.27 -15.23
N GLN A 266 6.74 12.05 -14.85
CA GLN A 266 6.59 13.22 -13.96
C GLN A 266 5.49 14.19 -14.42
N HIS A 267 5.35 14.40 -15.73
CA HIS A 267 4.38 15.34 -16.32
C HIS A 267 3.16 14.65 -16.93
N GLU A 268 3.02 13.33 -16.77
CA GLU A 268 1.90 12.58 -17.37
C GLU A 268 0.55 13.06 -16.80
N ALA A 269 0.51 13.38 -15.50
CA ALA A 269 -0.68 13.90 -14.86
C ALA A 269 -1.16 15.22 -15.52
N GLU A 270 -0.24 16.13 -15.84
CA GLU A 270 -0.56 17.41 -16.49
C GLU A 270 -1.19 17.18 -17.87
N GLN A 271 -0.67 16.22 -18.64
CA GLN A 271 -1.21 15.86 -19.95
C GLN A 271 -2.62 15.26 -19.84
N VAL A 272 -2.87 14.42 -18.83
CA VAL A 272 -4.21 13.87 -18.58
C VAL A 272 -5.19 15.00 -18.20
N THR A 273 -4.79 15.94 -17.33
CA THR A 273 -5.62 17.10 -16.97
C THR A 273 -5.99 17.93 -18.20
N GLU A 274 -5.04 18.21 -19.10
CA GLU A 274 -5.32 18.92 -20.36
C GLU A 274 -6.32 18.20 -21.26
N GLN A 275 -6.22 16.87 -21.37
CA GLN A 275 -7.15 16.06 -22.16
C GLN A 275 -8.55 16.04 -21.57
N GLN A 276 -8.67 15.93 -20.24
CA GLN A 276 -9.95 16.01 -19.54
C GLN A 276 -10.65 17.34 -19.80
N ASN A 277 -9.90 18.45 -19.77
CA ASN A 277 -10.45 19.79 -20.02
C ASN A 277 -10.90 19.99 -21.48
N LYS A 278 -10.27 19.30 -22.45
CA LYS A 278 -10.64 19.37 -23.88
C LYS A 278 -11.91 18.60 -24.22
N GLY A 279 -12.29 17.60 -23.41
CA GLY A 279 -13.53 16.81 -23.61
C GLY A 279 -14.80 17.46 -23.07
N VAL A 280 -14.70 18.62 -22.40
CA VAL A 280 -15.83 19.35 -21.78
C VAL A 280 -16.20 20.61 -22.60
N ALA A 281 -15.53 20.86 -23.73
CA ALA A 281 -15.77 21.99 -24.64
C ALA A 281 -16.72 21.64 -25.79
#